data_AF-A0A0L0GCS8-F1
#
_entry.id   AF-A0A0L0GCS8-F1
#
_cell.length_a   1.000
_cell.length_b   1.000
_cell.length_c   1.000
_cell.angle_alpha   90.00
_cell.angle_beta   90.00
_cell.angle_gamma   90.00
#
_symmetry.space_group_name_H-M   'P 1'
#
loop_
_entity.id
_entity.type
_entity.pdbx_description
1 polymer ?
#
loop_
_entity_poly.entity_id
_entity_poly.type
_entity_poly.pdbx_seq_one_letter_code
_entity_poly.pdbx_strand_id
1 'polypeptide(L)'
;MASSTSTSAKPFRLQRRKSSYTDLAENDGSSTLMTMCSTNDAYLDNFEGICSVVKDNVGKIVKDIHSKDKLLVSNGKCTVFAPPESEATDNHGNLLLRTFSEEVNEHDQCVMTREVMVHLEQGNKIEVRERRKSKTAIGTFEYKEMQKLINLD
;
A
#
# COMPACT_ATOMS: atom_id res chain seq x y z
N MET A 1 -6.19 -49.36 17.32
CA MET A 1 -6.72 -48.31 16.42
C MET A 1 -5.92 -47.05 16.69
N ALA A 2 -5.06 -46.66 15.74
CA ALA A 2 -4.20 -45.49 15.90
C ALA A 2 -5.02 -44.21 15.67
N SER A 3 -5.06 -43.35 16.68
CA SER A 3 -5.70 -42.04 16.60
C SER A 3 -4.71 -41.06 15.96
N SER A 4 -4.96 -40.70 14.71
CA SER A 4 -4.15 -39.73 13.95
C SER A 4 -4.48 -38.32 14.44
N THR A 5 -3.60 -37.75 15.28
CA THR A 5 -3.60 -36.32 15.59
C THR A 5 -3.14 -35.55 14.36
N SER A 6 -4.07 -34.95 13.63
CA SER A 6 -3.76 -34.00 12.56
C SER A 6 -3.24 -32.71 13.20
N THR A 7 -1.92 -32.56 13.20
CA THR A 7 -1.25 -31.30 13.54
C THR A 7 -1.60 -30.29 12.46
N SER A 8 -2.70 -29.56 12.65
CA SER A 8 -3.08 -28.42 11.82
C SER A 8 -1.96 -27.39 11.90
N ALA A 9 -1.11 -27.37 10.87
CA ALA A 9 -0.12 -26.33 10.70
C ALA A 9 -0.88 -25.00 10.64
N LYS A 10 -0.62 -24.11 11.60
CA LYS A 10 -1.16 -22.75 11.58
C LYS A 10 -0.88 -22.16 10.18
N PRO A 11 -1.89 -21.60 9.49
CA PRO A 11 -1.67 -21.02 8.17
C PRO A 11 -0.50 -20.03 8.27
N PHE A 12 0.36 -20.01 7.26
CA PHE A 12 1.49 -19.08 7.17
C PHE A 12 0.97 -17.66 7.42
N ARG A 13 1.28 -17.12 8.60
CA ARG A 13 0.92 -15.77 9.00
C ARG A 13 2.05 -14.86 8.56
N LEU A 14 1.78 -13.89 7.71
CA LEU A 14 2.56 -12.65 7.75
C LEU A 14 2.20 -11.97 9.07
N GLN A 15 2.88 -12.35 10.16
CA GLN A 15 2.83 -11.54 11.37
C GLN A 15 3.30 -10.14 10.97
N ARG A 16 2.46 -9.12 11.22
CA ARG A 16 2.87 -7.71 11.12
C ARG A 16 4.18 -7.56 11.86
N ARG A 17 5.27 -7.42 11.11
CA ARG A 17 6.59 -7.27 11.71
C ARG A 17 6.57 -5.95 12.46
N LYS A 18 6.72 -6.00 13.79
CA LYS A 18 6.93 -4.83 14.65
C LYS A 18 8.18 -4.01 14.25
N SER A 19 9.00 -4.52 13.33
CA SER A 19 10.31 -3.98 12.97
C SER A 19 10.31 -2.88 11.89
N SER A 20 9.15 -2.41 11.40
CA SER A 20 9.09 -1.40 10.33
C SER A 20 8.40 -0.09 10.70
N TYR A 21 8.00 0.10 11.97
CA TYR A 21 7.70 1.43 12.47
C TYR A 21 8.94 2.27 12.28
N THR A 22 8.87 3.15 11.29
CA THR A 22 9.86 4.20 11.13
C THR A 22 9.24 5.41 11.78
N ASP A 23 10.00 6.16 12.57
CA ASP A 23 9.59 7.47 13.05
C ASP A 23 9.37 8.35 11.81
N LEU A 24 8.14 8.33 11.29
CA LEU A 24 7.69 9.22 10.24
C LEU A 24 7.48 10.56 10.93
N ALA A 25 8.04 11.61 10.35
CA ALA A 25 7.79 12.94 10.89
C ALA A 25 6.31 13.27 10.71
N GLU A 26 5.72 13.99 11.66
CA GLU A 26 4.38 14.51 11.50
C GLU A 26 4.35 15.40 10.25
N ASN A 27 3.40 15.11 9.35
CA ASN A 27 3.21 15.82 8.06
C ASN A 27 4.27 15.59 6.97
N ASP A 28 5.07 14.52 7.03
CA ASP A 28 5.85 14.13 5.84
C ASP A 28 4.95 13.56 4.72
N GLY A 29 5.46 13.55 3.49
CA GLY A 29 4.70 13.09 2.32
C GLY A 29 4.29 11.62 2.42
N SER A 30 5.10 10.78 3.08
CA SER A 30 4.82 9.35 3.28
C SER A 30 3.68 9.15 4.27
N SER A 31 3.69 9.88 5.38
CA SER A 31 2.70 9.89 6.44
C SER A 31 1.35 10.41 5.92
N THR A 32 1.39 11.47 5.12
CA THR A 32 0.19 12.02 4.46
C THR A 32 -0.41 10.99 3.49
N LEU A 33 0.41 10.39 2.62
CA LEU A 33 -0.04 9.35 1.69
C LEU A 33 -0.63 8.15 2.44
N MET A 34 0.06 7.64 3.46
CA MET A 34 -0.41 6.51 4.28
C MET A 34 -1.73 6.81 4.99
N THR A 35 -1.92 8.03 5.47
CA THR A 35 -3.16 8.45 6.14
C THR A 35 -4.32 8.42 5.15
N MET A 36 -4.12 8.98 3.95
CA MET A 36 -5.13 8.96 2.89
C MET A 36 -5.41 7.56 2.35
N CYS A 37 -4.40 6.69 2.28
CA CYS A 37 -4.54 5.30 1.83
C CYS A 37 -4.97 4.33 2.94
N SER A 38 -5.18 4.79 4.17
CA SER A 38 -5.75 3.94 5.23
C SER A 38 -7.17 3.49 4.85
N THR A 39 -7.63 2.39 5.46
CA THR A 39 -9.02 1.91 5.28
C THR A 39 -10.05 2.73 6.06
N ASN A 40 -9.63 3.84 6.69
CA ASN A 40 -10.55 4.73 7.40
C ASN A 40 -11.58 5.34 6.43
N ASP A 41 -12.86 5.22 6.78
CA ASP A 41 -14.00 5.74 6.02
C ASP A 41 -13.82 7.20 5.58
N ALA A 42 -13.16 8.04 6.38
CA ALA A 42 -12.92 9.45 6.07
C ALA A 42 -12.16 9.68 4.75
N TYR A 43 -11.33 8.73 4.31
CA TYR A 43 -10.48 8.86 3.12
C TYR A 43 -10.70 7.76 2.07
N LEU A 44 -11.66 6.86 2.31
CA LEU A 44 -11.85 5.68 1.47
C LEU A 44 -12.20 6.04 0.02
N ASP A 45 -12.95 7.12 -0.19
CA ASP A 45 -13.31 7.63 -1.52
C ASP A 45 -12.48 8.83 -1.98
N ASN A 46 -11.42 9.20 -1.26
CA ASN A 46 -10.58 10.35 -1.59
C ASN A 46 -9.44 10.02 -2.58
N PHE A 47 -9.77 9.42 -3.72
CA PHE A 47 -8.77 9.07 -4.75
C PHE A 47 -8.07 10.31 -5.34
N GLU A 48 -8.82 11.40 -5.49
CA GLU A 48 -8.27 12.67 -5.98
C GLU A 48 -7.26 13.29 -5.02
N GLY A 49 -7.52 13.22 -3.70
CA GLY A 49 -6.55 13.63 -2.69
C GLY A 49 -5.28 12.79 -2.74
N ILE A 50 -5.39 11.47 -2.93
CA ILE A 50 -4.23 10.58 -3.12
C ILE A 50 -3.43 11.02 -4.34
N CYS A 51 -4.09 11.27 -5.47
CA CYS A 51 -3.44 11.73 -6.69
C CYS A 51 -2.69 13.05 -6.47
N SER A 52 -3.28 14.00 -5.74
CA SER A 52 -2.62 15.27 -5.39
C SER A 52 -1.36 15.05 -4.55
N VAL A 53 -1.45 14.23 -3.49
CA VAL A 53 -0.30 13.95 -2.62
C VAL A 53 0.82 13.29 -3.41
N VAL A 54 0.49 12.32 -4.27
CA VAL A 54 1.47 11.64 -5.12
C VAL A 54 2.11 12.63 -6.09
N LYS A 55 1.33 13.47 -6.79
CA LYS A 55 1.86 14.49 -7.71
C LYS A 55 2.93 15.35 -7.04
N ASP A 56 2.65 15.84 -5.84
CA ASP A 56 3.48 16.83 -5.16
C ASP A 56 4.68 16.21 -4.41
N ASN A 57 4.63 14.91 -4.09
CA ASN A 57 5.56 14.29 -3.15
C ASN A 57 6.22 12.99 -3.63
N VAL A 58 5.81 12.36 -4.74
CA VAL A 58 6.30 11.02 -5.13
C VAL A 58 7.83 10.91 -5.13
N GLY A 59 8.53 11.87 -5.74
CA GLY A 59 10.00 11.86 -5.79
C GLY A 59 10.64 12.05 -4.41
N LYS A 60 10.04 12.87 -3.54
CA LYS A 60 10.51 13.06 -2.16
C LYS A 60 10.30 11.80 -1.33
N ILE A 61 9.12 11.17 -1.45
CA ILE A 61 8.78 9.93 -0.74
C ILE A 61 9.77 8.82 -1.09
N VAL A 62 10.04 8.59 -2.39
CA VAL A 62 11.00 7.58 -2.84
C VAL A 62 12.37 7.85 -2.26
N LYS A 63 12.88 9.08 -2.42
CA LYS A 63 14.20 9.48 -1.93
C LYS A 63 14.33 9.33 -0.42
N ASP A 64 13.32 9.73 0.35
CA ASP A 64 13.32 9.67 1.79
C ASP A 64 13.34 8.22 2.30
N ILE A 65 12.57 7.32 1.66
CA ILE A 65 12.56 5.89 2.00
C ILE A 65 13.95 5.28 1.72
N HIS A 66 14.49 5.48 0.53
CA HIS A 66 15.82 4.96 0.15
C HIS A 66 16.95 5.53 1.00
N SER A 67 16.88 6.81 1.40
CA SER A 67 17.91 7.44 2.24
C SER A 67 18.05 6.82 3.64
N LYS A 68 17.02 6.10 4.09
CA LYS A 68 17.00 5.40 5.38
C LYS A 68 17.56 3.97 5.27
N ASP A 69 18.15 3.61 4.13
CA ASP A 69 18.55 2.24 3.78
C ASP A 69 17.39 1.24 3.97
N LYS A 70 16.18 1.70 3.59
CA LYS A 70 14.92 0.96 3.69
C LYS A 70 14.25 0.96 2.32
N LEU A 71 13.48 -0.10 2.06
CA LEU A 71 12.59 -0.20 0.89
C LEU A 71 11.11 -0.10 1.27
N LEU A 72 10.85 0.02 2.57
CA LEU A 72 9.49 0.07 3.10
C LEU A 72 9.43 0.86 4.41
N VAL A 73 8.29 1.51 4.61
CA VAL A 73 7.95 2.23 5.84
C VAL A 73 6.50 1.90 6.21
N SER A 74 6.18 1.84 7.50
CA SER A 74 4.83 1.56 7.99
C SER A 74 4.48 2.42 9.18
N ASN A 75 3.21 2.84 9.27
CA ASN A 75 2.63 3.48 10.46
C ASN A 75 1.73 2.52 11.27
N GLY A 76 1.80 1.22 10.97
CA GLY A 76 1.00 0.17 11.59
C GLY A 76 -0.44 0.06 11.09
N LYS A 77 -0.94 1.00 10.28
CA LYS A 77 -2.23 0.89 9.58
C LYS A 77 -2.05 0.70 8.08
N CYS A 78 -1.06 1.37 7.53
CA CYS A 78 -0.72 1.37 6.12
C CYS A 78 0.79 1.17 5.98
N THR A 79 1.20 0.60 4.85
CA THR A 79 2.61 0.39 4.51
C THR A 79 2.85 0.98 3.13
N VAL A 80 3.94 1.70 2.96
CA VAL A 80 4.42 2.20 1.67
C VAL A 80 5.73 1.50 1.37
N PHE A 81 5.82 0.96 0.16
CA PHE A 81 7.00 0.33 -0.41
C PHE A 81 7.53 1.25 -1.52
N ALA A 82 8.82 1.54 -1.48
CA ALA A 82 9.56 2.13 -2.57
C ALA A 82 10.54 1.07 -3.08
N PRO A 83 10.26 0.38 -4.19
CA PRO A 83 11.18 -0.62 -4.74
C PRO A 83 12.55 0.03 -5.02
N PRO A 84 13.62 -0.78 -5.07
CA PRO A 84 14.93 -0.28 -5.46
C PRO A 84 14.89 0.24 -6.90
N GLU A 85 15.92 1.00 -7.29
CA GLU A 85 16.11 1.37 -8.68
C GLU A 85 16.23 0.10 -9.56
N SER A 86 15.67 0.18 -10.76
CA SER A 86 15.73 -0.87 -11.78
C SER A 86 17.17 -1.24 -12.12
N GLU A 87 17.53 -2.53 -12.05
CA GLU A 87 18.78 -3.05 -12.61
C GLU A 87 18.72 -3.10 -14.15
N ALA A 88 19.86 -3.28 -14.83
CA ALA A 88 19.99 -3.21 -16.29
C ALA A 88 19.12 -4.20 -17.10
N THR A 89 18.31 -5.03 -16.44
CA THR A 89 17.38 -6.00 -17.03
C THR A 89 16.04 -6.10 -16.31
N ASP A 90 15.81 -5.35 -15.22
CA ASP A 90 14.58 -5.40 -14.42
C ASP A 90 13.95 -4.03 -14.36
N ASN A 91 12.81 -3.84 -15.03
CA ASN A 91 12.12 -2.55 -15.01
C ASN A 91 11.12 -2.44 -13.86
N HIS A 92 10.90 -3.47 -13.05
CA HIS A 92 9.83 -3.54 -12.03
C HIS A 92 8.47 -2.98 -12.52
N GLY A 93 8.19 -3.06 -13.82
CA GLY A 93 7.02 -2.42 -14.44
C GLY A 93 6.94 -0.90 -14.21
N ASN A 94 8.09 -0.22 -14.10
CA ASN A 94 8.26 1.18 -13.74
C ASN A 94 7.59 1.57 -12.41
N LEU A 95 7.41 0.61 -11.49
CA LEU A 95 6.77 0.87 -10.21
C LEU A 95 7.64 1.82 -9.36
N LEU A 96 7.06 2.95 -8.96
CA LEU A 96 7.68 3.93 -8.07
C LEU A 96 7.30 3.71 -6.62
N LEU A 97 6.00 3.46 -6.36
CA LEU A 97 5.47 3.26 -5.01
C LEU A 97 4.36 2.23 -5.02
N ARG A 98 4.29 1.43 -3.96
CA ARG A 98 3.13 0.60 -3.65
C ARG A 98 2.70 0.86 -2.22
N THR A 99 1.45 1.22 -2.02
CA THR A 99 0.86 1.48 -0.71
C THR A 99 -0.21 0.45 -0.43
N PHE A 100 -0.20 -0.15 0.74
CA PHE A 100 -1.12 -1.23 1.13
C PHE A 100 -1.67 -1.01 2.54
N SER A 101 -2.99 -1.14 2.69
CA SER A 101 -3.67 -1.19 3.97
C SER A 101 -4.74 -2.29 3.97
N GLU A 102 -5.00 -2.83 5.15
CA GLU A 102 -6.00 -3.87 5.37
C GLU A 102 -6.80 -3.57 6.63
N GLU A 103 -8.08 -3.94 6.59
CA GLU A 103 -8.96 -3.96 7.73
C GLU A 103 -9.44 -5.36 8.01
N VAL A 104 -9.38 -5.74 9.28
CA VAL A 104 -9.80 -7.04 9.79
C VAL A 104 -10.84 -6.79 10.89
N ASN A 105 -11.87 -7.63 10.92
CA ASN A 105 -12.86 -7.58 11.99
C ASN A 105 -12.35 -8.31 13.25
N GLU A 106 -13.18 -8.34 14.30
CA GLU A 106 -12.88 -9.02 15.58
C GLU A 106 -12.64 -10.54 15.46
N HIS A 107 -13.02 -11.15 14.33
CA HIS A 107 -12.85 -12.57 14.04
C HIS A 107 -11.64 -12.86 13.14
N ASP A 108 -10.70 -11.91 13.02
CA ASP A 108 -9.53 -11.97 12.14
C ASP A 108 -9.88 -12.17 10.66
N GLN A 109 -11.12 -11.86 10.24
CA GLN A 109 -11.51 -11.93 8.83
C GLN A 109 -11.21 -10.59 8.18
N CYS A 110 -10.49 -10.63 7.06
CA CYS A 110 -10.28 -9.45 6.22
C CYS A 110 -11.62 -8.97 5.64
N VAL A 111 -11.96 -7.72 5.94
CA VAL A 111 -13.18 -7.05 5.48
C VAL A 111 -12.89 -5.96 4.45
N MET A 112 -11.65 -5.47 4.38
CA MET A 112 -11.22 -4.51 3.38
C MET A 112 -9.73 -4.70 3.09
N THR A 113 -9.34 -4.61 1.82
CA THR A 113 -7.96 -4.32 1.41
C THR A 113 -7.95 -3.16 0.45
N ARG A 114 -7.00 -2.24 0.64
CA ARG A 114 -6.78 -1.11 -0.27
C ARG A 114 -5.32 -1.10 -0.69
N GLU A 115 -5.13 -1.01 -2.00
CA GLU A 115 -3.83 -0.97 -2.64
C GLU A 115 -3.76 0.23 -3.57
N VAL A 116 -2.70 1.02 -3.46
CA VAL A 116 -2.39 2.11 -4.39
C VAL A 116 -1.03 1.84 -5.01
N MET A 117 -0.96 1.80 -6.33
CA MET A 117 0.28 1.64 -7.09
C MET A 117 0.55 2.90 -7.88
N VAL A 118 1.80 3.35 -7.89
CA VAL A 118 2.27 4.51 -8.66
C VAL A 118 3.33 4.03 -9.63
N HIS A 119 3.10 4.20 -10.93
CA HIS A 119 4.02 3.82 -12.00
C HIS A 119 4.56 5.06 -12.70
N LEU A 120 5.84 5.04 -13.07
CA LEU A 120 6.41 6.02 -13.98
C LEU A 120 6.05 5.64 -15.43
N GLU A 121 5.35 6.53 -16.09
CA GLU A 121 5.01 6.44 -17.50
C GLU A 121 5.97 7.29 -18.35
N GLN A 122 6.02 7.00 -19.65
CA GLN A 122 6.90 7.75 -20.56
C GLN A 122 6.56 9.25 -20.57
N GLY A 123 7.59 10.09 -20.52
CA GLY A 123 7.47 11.56 -20.66
C GLY A 123 7.00 12.29 -19.40
N ASN A 124 7.64 12.06 -18.25
CA ASN A 124 7.34 12.71 -16.96
C ASN A 124 5.89 12.55 -16.50
N LYS A 125 5.28 11.42 -16.85
CA LYS A 125 3.92 11.10 -16.42
C LYS A 125 4.00 10.06 -15.33
N ILE A 126 3.09 10.14 -14.38
CA ILE A 126 2.86 9.06 -13.43
C ILE A 126 1.44 8.55 -13.57
N GLU A 127 1.29 7.28 -13.35
CA GLU A 127 -0.01 6.63 -13.30
C GLU A 127 -0.27 6.17 -11.87
N VAL A 128 -1.37 6.62 -11.29
CA VAL A 128 -1.85 6.17 -9.99
C VAL A 128 -3.00 5.20 -10.22
N ARG A 129 -2.87 3.96 -9.72
CA ARG A 129 -3.92 2.94 -9.72
C ARG A 129 -4.31 2.62 -8.28
N GLU A 130 -5.58 2.77 -7.95
CA GLU A 130 -6.14 2.31 -6.67
C GLU A 130 -7.03 1.10 -6.88
N ARG A 131 -6.81 0.05 -6.10
CA ARG A 131 -7.65 -1.14 -6.03
C ARG A 131 -8.19 -1.31 -4.62
N ARG A 132 -9.50 -1.45 -4.51
CA ARG A 132 -10.21 -1.77 -3.27
C ARG A 132 -10.93 -3.09 -3.41
N LYS A 133 -10.85 -3.90 -2.36
CA LYS A 133 -11.65 -5.10 -2.20
C LYS A 133 -12.34 -5.03 -0.84
N SER A 134 -13.66 -4.97 -0.84
CA SER A 134 -14.48 -4.87 0.39
C SER A 134 -15.36 -6.09 0.54
N LYS A 135 -15.61 -6.52 1.77
CA LYS A 135 -16.60 -7.54 2.08
C LYS A 135 -17.98 -6.90 2.20
N THR A 136 -18.95 -7.41 1.46
CA THR A 136 -20.35 -6.95 1.48
C THR A 136 -21.09 -7.51 2.70
N ALA A 137 -22.26 -6.95 3.00
CA ALA A 137 -23.13 -7.40 4.09
C ALA A 137 -23.56 -8.88 3.98
N ILE A 138 -23.63 -9.42 2.76
CA ILE A 138 -23.99 -10.83 2.49
C ILE A 138 -22.77 -11.76 2.46
N GLY A 139 -21.58 -11.24 2.77
CA GLY A 139 -20.34 -12.02 2.85
C GLY A 139 -19.61 -12.26 1.54
N THR A 140 -20.06 -11.68 0.42
CA THR A 140 -19.33 -11.67 -0.85
C THR A 140 -18.28 -10.56 -0.88
N PHE A 141 -17.39 -10.57 -1.87
CA PHE A 141 -16.43 -9.47 -2.07
C PHE A 141 -16.81 -8.62 -3.28
N GLU A 142 -16.75 -7.31 -3.11
CA GLU A 142 -16.80 -6.32 -4.18
C GLU A 142 -15.41 -5.80 -4.51
N TYR A 143 -15.20 -5.38 -5.76
CA TYR A 143 -13.93 -4.84 -6.25
C TYR A 143 -14.18 -3.49 -6.91
N LYS A 144 -13.36 -2.50 -6.56
CA LYS A 144 -13.36 -1.17 -7.18
C LYS A 144 -11.95 -0.82 -7.60
N GLU A 145 -11.79 -0.45 -8.87
CA GLU A 145 -10.52 0.01 -9.43
C GLU A 145 -10.69 1.44 -9.93
N MET A 146 -9.71 2.28 -9.65
CA MET A 146 -9.63 3.66 -10.12
C MET A 146 -8.22 3.89 -10.65
N GLN A 147 -8.10 4.68 -11.70
CA GLN A 147 -6.83 4.94 -12.37
C GLN A 147 -6.80 6.39 -12.84
N LYS A 148 -5.66 7.04 -12.67
CA LYS A 148 -5.43 8.40 -13.15
C LYS A 148 -4.00 8.56 -13.62
N LEU A 149 -3.86 9.15 -14.80
CA LEU A 149 -2.58 9.58 -15.33
C LEU A 149 -2.38 11.08 -15.02
N ILE A 150 -1.22 11.42 -14.49
CA ILE A 150 -0.87 12.75 -14.01
C ILE A 150 0.42 13.18 -14.69
N ASN A 151 0.45 14.39 -15.24
CA ASN A 151 1.69 14.99 -15.72
C ASN A 151 2.44 15.60 -14.53
N LEU A 152 3.73 15.30 -14.42
CA LEU A 152 4.63 16.04 -13.56
C LEU A 152 5.08 17.28 -14.34
N ASP A 153 4.80 18.46 -13.77
CA ASP A 153 5.16 19.76 -14.35
C ASP A 153 6.67 20.06 -14.18
#